data_AF-A0A8S2QCX3-F1
#
_entry.id   AF-A0A8S2QCX3-F1
#
_cell.length_a   1.000
_cell.length_b   1.000
_cell.length_c   1.000
_cell.angle_alpha   90.00
_cell.angle_beta   90.00
_cell.angle_gamma   90.00
#
_symmetry.space_group_name_H-M   'P 1'
#
loop_
_entity.id
_entity.type
_entity.pdbx_description
1 polymer ?
#
loop_
_entity_poly.entity_id
_entity_poly.type
_entity_poly.pdbx_seq_one_letter_code
_entity_poly.pdbx_strand_id
1 'polypeptide(L)'
;CIKTISTFADTLSDEDKASAEKIEKTFKTYCSKVKVDSKEHRLCYYIGALATSATYAIGDLSKPLSWGIPADKICRERLAKTNPQICDLKYEKQIDVNAVDLNKLKVKDLKKILTDWGEAADFIEKSEFIKRINEVKDKYIKSTTDKNKKDL
;
A
#
# COMPACT_ATOMS: atom_id res chain seq x y z
N CYS A 1 3.51 4.35 0.83
CA CYS A 1 4.08 5.54 0.16
C CYS A 1 4.21 5.35 -1.34
N ILE A 2 5.24 4.62 -1.84
CA ILE A 2 5.59 4.59 -3.28
C ILE A 2 4.40 4.21 -4.16
N LYS A 3 3.72 3.11 -3.84
CA LYS A 3 2.55 2.63 -4.58
C LYS A 3 1.48 3.73 -4.72
N THR A 4 1.05 4.32 -3.61
CA THR A 4 0.01 5.35 -3.59
C THR A 4 0.40 6.58 -4.42
N ILE A 5 1.64 7.06 -4.30
CA ILE A 5 2.10 8.24 -5.05
C ILE A 5 2.26 7.93 -6.53
N SER A 6 2.74 6.74 -6.90
CA SER A 6 2.81 6.30 -8.30
C SER A 6 1.42 6.24 -8.92
N THR A 7 0.47 5.54 -8.26
CA THR A 7 -0.91 5.45 -8.73
C THR A 7 -1.55 6.84 -8.86
N PHE A 8 -1.28 7.74 -7.92
CA PHE A 8 -1.74 9.13 -8.04
C PHE A 8 -1.09 9.86 -9.23
N ALA A 9 0.23 9.74 -9.42
CA ALA A 9 0.93 10.38 -10.52
C ALA A 9 0.42 9.91 -11.89
N ASP A 10 0.01 8.65 -12.00
CA ASP A 10 -0.60 8.07 -13.19
C ASP A 10 -1.99 8.65 -13.50
N THR A 11 -2.70 9.19 -12.49
CA THR A 11 -4.00 9.86 -12.68
C THR A 11 -3.88 11.34 -13.06
N LEU A 12 -2.68 11.92 -13.00
CA LEU A 12 -2.47 13.33 -13.30
C LEU A 12 -2.41 13.57 -14.81
N SER A 13 -3.21 14.53 -15.28
CA SER A 13 -3.10 15.07 -16.62
C SER A 13 -1.82 15.90 -16.79
N ASP A 14 -1.42 16.18 -18.03
CA ASP A 14 -0.28 17.07 -18.29
C ASP A 14 -0.55 18.50 -17.80
N GLU A 15 -1.82 18.92 -17.76
CA GLU A 15 -2.25 20.21 -17.22
C GLU A 15 -2.09 20.28 -15.69
N ASP A 16 -2.35 19.18 -14.98
CA ASP A 16 -2.15 19.10 -13.54
C ASP A 16 -0.66 19.11 -13.19
N LYS A 17 0.16 18.41 -13.97
CA LYS A 17 1.62 18.35 -13.78
C LYS A 17 2.30 19.70 -13.97
N ALA A 18 1.65 20.64 -14.67
CA ALA A 18 2.19 21.97 -14.96
C ALA A 18 2.34 22.87 -13.71
N SER A 19 1.65 22.58 -12.60
CA SER A 19 1.75 23.38 -11.38
C SER A 19 1.66 22.55 -10.11
N ALA A 20 2.58 22.79 -9.19
CA ALA A 20 2.54 22.20 -7.85
C ALA A 20 1.21 22.50 -7.13
N GLU A 21 0.62 23.67 -7.31
CA GLU A 21 -0.66 24.04 -6.67
C GLU A 21 -1.82 23.17 -7.18
N LYS A 22 -1.85 22.87 -8.49
CA LYS A 22 -2.84 21.97 -9.08
C LYS A 22 -2.66 20.56 -8.52
N ILE A 23 -1.42 20.06 -8.47
CA ILE A 23 -1.10 18.75 -7.88
C ILE A 23 -1.56 18.68 -6.42
N GLU A 24 -1.33 19.71 -5.62
CA GLU A 24 -1.78 19.75 -4.22
C GLU A 24 -3.29 19.66 -4.10
N LYS A 25 -4.03 20.42 -4.91
CA LYS A 25 -5.48 20.41 -4.91
C LYS A 25 -6.01 19.04 -5.32
N THR A 26 -5.50 18.48 -6.41
CA THR A 26 -5.89 17.16 -6.92
C THR A 26 -5.52 16.06 -5.91
N PHE A 27 -4.38 16.16 -5.23
CA PHE A 27 -3.97 15.20 -4.21
C PHE A 27 -4.86 15.27 -2.96
N LYS A 28 -5.25 16.46 -2.51
CA LYS A 28 -6.24 16.63 -1.42
C LYS A 28 -7.58 16.00 -1.79
N THR A 29 -8.05 16.22 -3.03
CA THR A 29 -9.27 15.57 -3.53
C THR A 29 -9.12 14.05 -3.60
N TYR A 30 -7.99 13.54 -4.08
CA TYR A 30 -7.68 12.11 -4.03
C TYR A 30 -7.79 11.57 -2.60
N CYS A 31 -7.11 12.20 -1.65
CA CYS A 31 -7.08 11.80 -0.25
C CYS A 31 -8.45 11.83 0.45
N SER A 32 -9.34 12.76 0.08
CA SER A 32 -10.72 12.80 0.60
C SER A 32 -11.59 11.61 0.17
N LYS A 33 -11.24 10.94 -0.95
CA LYS A 33 -11.97 9.78 -1.49
C LYS A 33 -11.42 8.45 -0.97
N VAL A 34 -10.28 8.48 -0.30
CA VAL A 34 -9.63 7.29 0.24
C VAL A 34 -10.39 6.80 1.47
N LYS A 35 -10.55 5.48 1.63
CA LYS A 35 -11.20 4.87 2.79
C LYS A 35 -10.47 5.22 4.09
N VAL A 36 -11.20 5.70 5.10
CA VAL A 36 -10.64 6.24 6.37
C VAL A 36 -9.71 5.25 7.11
N ASP A 37 -10.03 3.95 7.09
CA ASP A 37 -9.25 2.92 7.78
C ASP A 37 -8.08 2.35 6.96
N SER A 38 -7.83 2.92 5.77
CA SER A 38 -6.79 2.42 4.86
C SER A 38 -5.40 2.99 5.18
N LYS A 39 -4.36 2.29 4.71
CA LYS A 39 -2.96 2.76 4.82
C LYS A 39 -2.72 4.00 3.98
N GLU A 40 -3.46 4.14 2.88
CA GLU A 40 -3.49 5.32 2.02
C GLU A 40 -4.03 6.54 2.77
N HIS A 41 -5.10 6.40 3.57
CA HIS A 41 -5.64 7.50 4.35
C HIS A 41 -4.65 7.96 5.43
N ARG A 42 -3.98 7.00 6.08
CA ARG A 42 -2.90 7.31 7.03
C ARG A 42 -1.71 8.00 6.37
N LEU A 43 -1.37 7.62 5.13
CA LEU A 43 -0.37 8.33 4.33
C LEU A 43 -0.79 9.77 4.04
N CYS A 44 -2.03 9.97 3.58
CA CYS A 44 -2.61 11.29 3.34
C CYS A 44 -2.58 12.18 4.59
N TYR A 45 -2.89 11.60 5.75
CA TYR A 45 -2.79 12.27 7.04
C TYR A 45 -1.37 12.76 7.32
N TYR A 46 -0.35 11.90 7.16
CA TYR A 46 1.05 12.25 7.43
C TYR A 46 1.65 13.26 6.44
N ILE A 47 1.20 13.24 5.19
CA ILE A 47 1.66 14.18 4.14
C ILE A 47 1.02 15.56 4.28
N GLY A 48 -0.07 15.73 5.04
CA GLY A 48 -0.73 17.04 5.11
C GLY A 48 -1.86 17.23 4.10
N ALA A 49 -2.40 16.14 3.57
CA ALA A 49 -3.40 16.18 2.50
C ALA A 49 -4.85 16.06 3.00
N LEU A 50 -5.06 16.00 4.32
CA LEU A 50 -6.38 15.99 4.96
C LEU A 50 -6.58 17.27 5.79
N ALA A 51 -7.83 17.67 5.98
CA ALA A 51 -8.16 18.85 6.80
C ALA A 51 -7.75 18.68 8.28
N THR A 52 -7.66 17.45 8.76
CA THR A 52 -7.22 17.10 10.12
C THR A 52 -5.71 16.98 10.25
N SER A 53 -4.96 17.09 9.15
CA SER A 53 -3.51 16.98 9.18
C SER A 53 -2.87 18.21 9.82
N ALA A 54 -1.91 17.99 10.72
CA ALA A 54 -1.18 19.05 11.39
C ALA A 54 0.03 19.58 10.58
N THR A 55 0.42 18.89 9.50
CA THR A 55 1.66 19.15 8.76
C THR A 55 1.39 19.76 7.38
N TYR A 56 2.31 20.61 6.90
CA TYR A 56 2.29 21.18 5.53
C TYR A 56 3.27 20.46 4.58
N ALA A 57 3.45 19.15 4.76
CA ALA A 57 4.43 18.37 3.98
C ALA A 57 3.98 18.07 2.53
N ILE A 58 2.77 18.53 2.13
CA ILE A 58 2.24 18.30 0.78
C ILE A 58 3.09 18.98 -0.29
N GLY A 59 3.79 20.07 0.07
CA GLY A 59 4.76 20.75 -0.79
C GLY A 59 5.98 19.88 -1.15
N ASP A 60 6.36 18.94 -0.27
CA ASP A 60 7.45 17.98 -0.49
C ASP A 60 7.05 16.85 -1.44
N LEU A 61 5.75 16.75 -1.75
CA LEU A 61 5.19 15.87 -2.76
C LEU A 61 4.93 16.61 -4.07
N SER A 62 4.23 17.76 -4.00
CA SER A 62 3.73 18.48 -5.17
C SER A 62 4.83 19.08 -6.04
N LYS A 63 5.83 19.74 -5.45
CA LYS A 63 6.92 20.36 -6.20
C LYS A 63 7.77 19.31 -6.93
N PRO A 64 8.25 18.23 -6.27
CA PRO A 64 8.99 17.19 -6.96
C PRO A 64 8.19 16.48 -8.06
N LEU A 65 6.89 16.23 -7.86
CA LEU A 65 6.04 15.66 -8.91
C LEU A 65 5.92 16.58 -10.12
N SER A 66 5.80 17.90 -9.92
CA SER A 66 5.77 18.87 -11.02
C SER A 66 7.07 18.91 -11.83
N TRP A 67 8.19 18.52 -11.22
CA TRP A 67 9.50 18.40 -11.88
C TRP A 67 9.76 17.03 -12.50
N GLY A 68 8.76 16.13 -12.50
CA GLY A 68 8.90 14.78 -13.03
C GLY A 68 9.76 13.86 -12.18
N ILE A 69 9.95 14.17 -10.89
CA ILE A 69 10.69 13.28 -9.99
C ILE A 69 9.83 12.04 -9.70
N PRO A 70 10.38 10.82 -9.83
CA PRO A 70 9.63 9.59 -9.60
C PRO A 70 9.26 9.39 -8.12
N ALA A 71 8.16 8.66 -7.90
CA ALA A 71 7.57 8.43 -6.59
C ALA A 71 8.53 7.77 -5.58
N ASP A 72 9.47 6.96 -6.04
CA ASP A 72 10.46 6.28 -5.19
C ASP A 72 11.40 7.29 -4.50
N LYS A 73 11.92 8.26 -5.25
CA LYS A 73 12.78 9.33 -4.74
C LYS A 73 12.02 10.29 -3.86
N ILE A 74 10.78 10.63 -4.22
CA ILE A 74 9.92 11.49 -3.38
C ILE A 74 9.70 10.84 -2.01
N CYS A 75 9.31 9.57 -1.99
CA CYS A 75 9.10 8.84 -0.73
C CYS A 75 10.37 8.74 0.11
N ARG A 76 11.50 8.36 -0.49
CA ARG A 76 12.74 8.04 0.24
C ARG A 76 13.56 9.27 0.62
N GLU A 77 13.57 10.31 -0.21
CA GLU A 77 14.48 11.44 -0.06
C GLU A 77 13.82 12.73 0.41
N ARG A 78 12.49 12.87 0.22
CA ARG A 78 11.73 14.05 0.62
C ARG A 78 10.84 13.71 1.81
N LEU A 79 9.82 12.90 1.58
CA LEU A 79 8.82 12.58 2.60
C LEU A 79 9.40 11.83 3.81
N ALA A 80 10.36 10.92 3.61
CA ALA A 80 11.03 10.24 4.71
C ALA A 80 11.81 11.19 5.64
N LYS A 81 12.36 12.30 5.10
CA LYS A 81 13.09 13.29 5.90
C LYS A 81 12.13 14.14 6.74
N THR A 82 10.99 14.51 6.15
CA THR A 82 9.98 15.34 6.82
C THR A 82 9.21 14.53 7.86
N ASN A 83 8.86 13.29 7.54
CA ASN A 83 8.18 12.39 8.46
C ASN A 83 8.60 10.93 8.24
N PRO A 84 9.52 10.39 9.05
CA PRO A 84 10.00 9.01 8.93
C PRO A 84 8.87 7.96 8.98
N GLN A 85 7.77 8.25 9.69
CA GLN A 85 6.63 7.34 9.82
C GLN A 85 5.95 7.04 8.48
N ILE A 86 6.11 7.90 7.46
CA ILE A 86 5.59 7.68 6.10
C ILE A 86 6.21 6.41 5.47
N CYS A 87 7.48 6.14 5.76
CA CYS A 87 8.18 4.97 5.23
C CYS A 87 7.93 3.70 6.06
N ASP A 88 7.45 3.86 7.30
CA ASP A 88 7.04 2.75 8.17
C ASP A 88 5.64 2.23 7.83
N LEU A 89 4.85 2.99 7.05
CA LEU A 89 3.60 2.54 6.44
C LEU A 89 3.87 1.48 5.36
N LYS A 90 4.16 0.26 5.80
CA LYS A 90 4.31 -0.92 4.96
C LYS A 90 2.97 -1.64 4.85
N TYR A 91 2.56 -1.96 3.63
CA TYR A 91 1.59 -3.04 3.45
C TYR A 91 2.26 -4.30 3.96
N GLU A 92 1.51 -5.12 4.70
CA GLU A 92 2.06 -6.41 5.06
C GLU A 92 2.27 -7.15 3.76
N LYS A 93 3.48 -7.67 3.55
CA LYS A 93 3.76 -8.48 2.37
C LYS A 93 2.82 -9.67 2.44
N GLN A 94 1.91 -9.77 1.47
CA GLN A 94 1.20 -11.03 1.26
C GLN A 94 2.24 -12.07 0.91
N ILE A 95 2.26 -13.17 1.67
CA ILE A 95 3.17 -14.27 1.40
C ILE A 95 2.64 -14.97 0.17
N ASP A 96 3.42 -14.96 -0.92
CA ASP A 96 3.14 -15.78 -2.08
C ASP A 96 3.44 -17.23 -1.72
N VAL A 97 2.39 -17.93 -1.30
CA VAL A 97 2.37 -19.33 -0.93
C VAL A 97 2.76 -20.28 -2.06
N ASN A 98 2.85 -19.83 -3.32
CA ASN A 98 3.42 -20.63 -4.43
C ASN A 98 4.92 -20.43 -4.58
N ALA A 99 5.42 -19.22 -4.34
CA ALA A 99 6.82 -18.87 -4.50
C ALA A 99 7.66 -19.16 -3.24
N VAL A 100 7.01 -19.41 -2.10
CA VAL A 100 7.66 -19.59 -0.80
C VAL A 100 7.50 -21.03 -0.31
N ASP A 101 8.62 -21.60 0.16
CA ASP A 101 8.61 -22.88 0.87
C ASP A 101 8.00 -22.71 2.27
N LEU A 102 6.78 -23.24 2.43
CA LEU A 102 6.02 -23.17 3.69
C LEU A 102 6.76 -23.82 4.87
N ASN A 103 7.68 -24.77 4.61
CA ASN A 103 8.50 -25.39 5.65
C ASN A 103 9.51 -24.42 6.26
N LYS A 104 9.91 -23.36 5.55
CA LYS A 104 10.85 -22.35 6.02
C LYS A 104 10.18 -21.21 6.80
N LEU A 105 8.85 -21.13 6.75
CA LEU A 105 8.08 -20.11 7.48
C LEU A 105 7.93 -20.45 8.96
N LYS A 106 7.80 -19.42 9.80
CA LYS A 106 7.48 -19.60 11.22
C LYS A 106 5.98 -19.86 11.37
N VAL A 107 5.58 -20.56 12.43
CA VAL A 107 4.16 -20.82 12.75
C VAL A 107 3.33 -19.53 12.77
N LYS A 108 3.91 -18.42 13.24
CA LYS A 108 3.27 -17.10 13.21
C LYS A 108 2.88 -16.64 11.80
N ASP A 109 3.77 -16.85 10.82
CA ASP A 109 3.53 -16.45 9.42
C ASP A 109 2.49 -17.37 8.76
N LEU A 110 2.54 -18.67 9.05
CA LEU A 110 1.55 -19.65 8.58
C LEU A 110 0.15 -19.37 9.15
N LYS A 111 0.07 -19.07 10.45
CA LYS A 111 -1.18 -18.66 11.11
C LYS A 111 -1.76 -17.41 10.47
N LYS A 112 -0.89 -16.42 10.20
CA LYS A 112 -1.29 -15.18 9.54
C LYS A 112 -1.90 -15.41 8.15
N ILE A 113 -1.32 -16.30 7.33
CA ILE A 113 -1.85 -16.65 6.00
C ILE A 113 -3.30 -17.15 6.12
N LEU A 114 -3.57 -18.08 7.05
CA LEU A 114 -4.91 -18.62 7.25
C LEU A 114 -5.89 -17.57 7.78
N THR A 115 -5.47 -16.76 8.76
CA THR A 115 -6.30 -15.66 9.29
C THR A 115 -6.63 -14.61 8.22
N ASP A 116 -5.66 -14.25 7.37
CA ASP A 116 -5.86 -13.31 6.26
C ASP A 116 -6.86 -13.87 5.22
N TRP A 117 -6.98 -15.20 5.11
CA TRP A 117 -7.96 -15.88 4.25
C TRP A 117 -9.31 -16.14 4.92
N GLY A 118 -9.45 -15.82 6.21
CA GLY A 118 -10.65 -16.12 7.00
C GLY A 118 -10.80 -17.62 7.31
N GLU A 119 -9.71 -18.38 7.23
CA GLU A 119 -9.66 -19.82 7.50
C GLU A 119 -9.33 -20.08 8.98
N ALA A 120 -9.79 -21.22 9.49
CA ALA A 120 -9.44 -21.67 10.83
C ALA A 120 -7.91 -21.80 10.97
N ALA A 121 -7.36 -21.26 12.05
CA ALA A 121 -5.92 -21.22 12.30
C ALA A 121 -5.56 -21.64 13.74
N ASP A 122 -6.40 -22.49 14.33
CA ASP A 122 -6.30 -23.01 15.69
C ASP A 122 -5.62 -24.38 15.70
N PHE A 123 -4.46 -24.44 15.04
CA PHE A 123 -3.61 -25.62 15.01
C PHE A 123 -2.45 -25.47 16.00
N ILE A 124 -1.97 -26.59 16.53
CA ILE A 124 -0.84 -26.62 17.46
C ILE A 124 0.43 -27.00 16.69
N GLU A 125 0.33 -27.92 15.75
CA GLU A 125 1.49 -28.40 14.99
C GLU A 125 1.71 -27.62 13.70
N LYS A 126 2.98 -27.35 13.39
CA LYS A 126 3.38 -26.67 12.15
C LYS A 126 2.94 -27.42 10.88
N SER A 127 2.96 -28.74 10.92
CA SER A 127 2.50 -29.64 9.85
C SER A 127 1.04 -29.40 9.48
N GLU A 128 0.17 -29.20 10.48
CA GLU A 128 -1.26 -28.95 10.30
C GLU A 128 -1.52 -27.61 9.60
N PHE A 129 -0.80 -26.55 9.98
CA PHE A 129 -0.86 -25.26 9.28
C PHE A 129 -0.49 -25.41 7.79
N ILE A 130 0.61 -26.10 7.49
CA ILE A 130 1.08 -26.30 6.11
C ILE A 130 0.07 -27.12 5.30
N LYS A 131 -0.50 -28.17 5.90
CA LYS A 131 -1.53 -28.99 5.27
C LYS A 131 -2.76 -28.15 4.95
N ARG A 132 -3.29 -27.40 5.92
CA ARG A 132 -4.47 -26.56 5.71
C ARG A 132 -4.24 -25.52 4.63
N ILE A 133 -3.08 -24.85 4.62
CA ILE A 133 -2.70 -23.90 3.58
C ILE A 133 -2.72 -24.60 2.22
N ASN A 134 -2.11 -25.77 2.06
CA ASN A 134 -2.10 -26.48 0.78
C ASN A 134 -3.49 -26.95 0.30
N GLU A 135 -4.42 -27.25 1.21
CA GLU A 135 -5.80 -27.63 0.87
C GLU A 135 -6.62 -26.45 0.34
N VAL A 136 -6.42 -25.26 0.93
CA VAL A 136 -7.27 -24.09 0.64
C VAL A 136 -6.62 -23.10 -0.31
N LYS A 137 -5.29 -23.16 -0.50
CA LYS A 137 -4.53 -22.18 -1.30
C LYS A 137 -5.10 -22.00 -2.71
N ASP A 138 -5.57 -23.07 -3.35
CA ASP A 138 -6.10 -23.00 -4.71
C ASP A 138 -7.37 -22.13 -4.81
N LYS A 139 -8.14 -22.01 -3.73
CA LYS A 139 -9.34 -21.14 -3.67
C LYS A 139 -8.96 -19.66 -3.65
N TYR A 140 -7.87 -19.32 -2.96
CA TYR A 140 -7.48 -17.93 -2.73
C TYR A 140 -6.51 -17.41 -3.81
N ILE A 141 -5.63 -18.27 -4.30
CA ILE A 141 -4.62 -17.95 -5.33
C ILE A 141 -5.25 -17.84 -6.72
N LYS A 142 -6.16 -18.74 -7.11
CA LYS A 142 -6.80 -18.64 -8.44
C LYS A 142 -7.62 -17.35 -8.58
N SER A 143 -8.14 -16.82 -7.47
CA SER A 143 -8.88 -15.55 -7.45
C SER A 143 -8.01 -14.30 -7.66
N THR A 144 -6.68 -14.39 -7.48
CA THR A 144 -5.78 -13.24 -7.59
C THR A 144 -5.40 -12.93 -9.05
N THR A 145 -5.53 -13.90 -9.96
CA THR A 145 -5.32 -13.71 -11.40
C THR A 145 -6.48 -12.98 -12.10
N ASP A 146 -7.70 -13.00 -11.54
CA ASP A 146 -8.89 -12.40 -12.17
C ASP A 146 -9.32 -11.04 -11.58
N LYS A 147 -8.70 -10.58 -10.48
CA LYS A 147 -9.01 -9.26 -9.89
C LYS A 147 -8.22 -8.09 -10.47
N ASN A 148 -7.27 -8.33 -11.36
CA ASN A 148 -6.55 -7.28 -12.10
C ASN A 148 -7.12 -7.01 -13.50
N LYS A 149 -8.36 -7.45 -13.80
CA LYS A 149 -9.06 -7.14 -15.07
C LYS A 149 -10.47 -6.59 -14.86
N LYS A 150 -10.65 -5.75 -13.85
CA LYS A 150 -11.76 -4.80 -13.74
C LYS A 150 -11.23 -3.53 -13.13
N ASP A 151 -10.69 -2.69 -14.00
CA ASP A 151 -10.66 -1.22 -13.93
C ASP A 151 -9.95 -0.78 -15.22
N LEU A 152 -10.58 -1.07 -16.36
CA LEU A 152 -10.38 -0.36 -17.63
C LEU A 152 -11.74 0.23 -18.02
#